data_AF-A0A351MMG0-F1
#
_entry.id   AF-A0A351MMG0-F1
#
_cell.length_a   1.000
_cell.length_b   1.000
_cell.length_c   1.000
_cell.angle_alpha   90.00
_cell.angle_beta   90.00
_cell.angle_gamma   90.00
#
_symmetry.space_group_name_H-M   'P 1'
#
loop_
_entity.id
_entity.type
_entity.pdbx_description
1 polymer ?
#
loop_
_entity_poly.entity_id
_entity_poly.type
_entity_poly.pdbx_seq_one_letter_code
_entity_poly.pdbx_strand_id
1 'polypeptide(L)'
;MTRRWPVAILVALALALVLPGCGKDRKGHPTERKPQVALTTEISEADLGVALYPNGHTAFDAGRENTRTGSAFLSTTQDSNDSVEEVYAWYREKLGRPLQTDVLITDGRGAEATLVKQDGADSIEISIFGVSGKTRTVIARRRAPDAEQPKSTPEEPTNEPN
;
A
#
# COMPACT_ATOMS: atom_id res chain seq x y z
N MET A 1 7.48 31.07 61.76
CA MET A 1 7.77 31.61 60.41
C MET A 1 7.11 30.70 59.39
N THR A 2 6.21 31.29 58.60
CA THR A 2 5.33 30.69 57.61
C THR A 2 6.02 30.57 56.25
N ARG A 3 5.69 29.53 55.47
CA ARG A 3 5.48 29.63 54.00
C ARG A 3 4.79 28.37 53.47
N ARG A 4 3.48 28.52 53.25
CA ARG A 4 2.61 27.65 52.46
C ARG A 4 2.76 28.06 51.00
N TRP A 5 2.91 27.12 50.07
CA TRP A 5 2.74 27.37 48.63
C TRP A 5 1.39 26.82 48.19
N PRO A 6 0.57 27.60 47.45
CA PRO A 6 -0.84 27.33 47.27
C PRO A 6 -1.11 26.42 46.07
N VAL A 7 -1.96 25.43 46.31
CA VAL A 7 -2.84 24.81 45.33
C VAL A 7 -3.80 25.89 44.83
N ALA A 8 -3.63 26.36 43.60
CA ALA A 8 -4.62 27.17 42.91
C ALA A 8 -4.39 27.05 41.41
N ILE A 9 -5.35 26.45 40.71
CA ILE A 9 -5.95 26.90 39.44
C ILE A 9 -6.85 25.74 39.00
N LEU A 10 -8.05 25.73 39.58
CA LEU A 10 -9.24 25.08 39.03
C LEU A 10 -10.16 26.23 38.58
N VAL A 11 -10.67 26.09 37.36
CA VAL A 11 -12.02 26.49 36.95
C VAL A 11 -12.37 27.99 37.00
N ALA A 12 -12.40 28.61 35.83
CA ALA A 12 -13.21 29.79 35.46
C ALA A 12 -12.80 30.17 34.02
N LEU A 13 -13.65 30.54 33.07
CA LEU A 13 -15.08 30.77 33.06
C LEU A 13 -15.45 30.89 31.57
N ALA A 14 -16.63 30.37 31.22
CA ALA A 14 -17.28 30.61 29.95
C ALA A 14 -17.59 32.12 29.74
N LEU A 15 -17.91 32.45 28.47
CA LEU A 15 -18.62 33.62 27.92
C LEU A 15 -17.79 34.63 27.12
N ALA A 16 -18.47 35.14 26.08
CA ALA A 16 -18.13 36.21 25.13
C ALA A 16 -17.48 35.67 23.84
N LEU A 17 -18.06 35.75 22.63
CA LEU A 17 -19.03 36.70 22.09
C LEU A 17 -19.85 36.11 20.93
N VAL A 18 -21.08 36.60 20.86
CA VAL A 18 -22.06 36.47 19.79
C VAL A 18 -21.86 37.59 18.76
N LEU A 19 -22.25 37.30 17.50
CA LEU A 19 -22.68 38.18 16.39
C LEU A 19 -21.65 38.45 15.25
N PRO A 20 -22.08 38.69 13.99
CA PRO A 20 -23.43 38.61 13.40
C PRO A 20 -23.51 37.73 12.13
N GLY A 21 -24.74 37.42 11.72
CA GLY A 21 -25.03 36.80 10.43
C GLY A 21 -24.68 37.69 9.24
N CYS A 22 -24.28 37.05 8.15
CA CYS A 22 -24.41 37.57 6.79
C CYS A 22 -24.70 36.38 5.88
N GLY A 23 -25.98 36.16 5.63
CA GLY A 23 -26.44 35.27 4.57
C GLY A 23 -25.93 35.78 3.24
N LYS A 24 -25.31 34.88 2.47
CA LYS A 24 -25.22 35.05 1.03
C LYS A 24 -25.45 33.71 0.38
N ASP A 25 -26.70 33.55 -0.07
CA ASP A 25 -27.14 32.54 -1.01
C ASP A 25 -26.07 32.26 -2.08
N ARG A 26 -25.40 31.13 -1.93
CA ARG A 26 -24.84 30.42 -3.08
C ARG A 26 -25.77 29.26 -3.32
N LYS A 27 -26.60 29.39 -4.36
CA LYS A 27 -27.29 28.26 -4.99
C LYS A 27 -26.25 27.18 -5.22
N GLY A 28 -26.24 26.19 -4.33
CA GLY A 28 -25.43 25.00 -4.49
C GLY A 28 -25.94 24.31 -5.75
N HIS A 29 -25.15 24.35 -6.81
CA HIS A 29 -25.26 23.34 -7.85
C HIS A 29 -25.22 21.99 -7.12
N PRO A 30 -26.24 21.13 -7.23
CA PRO A 30 -26.02 19.72 -6.98
C PRO A 30 -25.11 19.27 -8.13
N THR A 31 -23.80 19.42 -7.98
CA THR A 31 -22.88 18.54 -8.68
C THR A 31 -23.20 17.18 -8.11
N GLU A 32 -24.07 16.45 -8.83
CA GLU A 32 -24.17 15.01 -8.76
C GLU A 32 -22.75 14.49 -8.58
N ARG A 33 -22.45 14.04 -7.37
CA ARG A 33 -21.31 13.17 -7.17
C ARG A 33 -21.68 11.93 -7.97
N LYS A 34 -21.26 11.91 -9.24
CA LYS A 34 -21.14 10.66 -10.00
C LYS A 34 -20.54 9.67 -9.01
N PRO A 35 -21.17 8.51 -8.77
CA PRO A 35 -20.58 7.52 -7.90
C PRO A 35 -19.15 7.34 -8.40
N GLN A 36 -18.17 7.75 -7.59
CA GLN A 36 -16.81 7.31 -7.78
C GLN A 36 -16.95 5.82 -7.62
N VAL A 37 -16.95 5.12 -8.76
CA VAL A 37 -16.73 3.70 -8.80
C VAL A 37 -15.38 3.55 -8.14
N ALA A 38 -15.37 3.24 -6.85
CA ALA A 38 -14.21 2.67 -6.21
C ALA A 38 -13.98 1.38 -6.99
N LEU A 39 -13.15 1.45 -8.03
CA LEU A 39 -12.52 0.28 -8.59
C LEU A 39 -11.60 -0.23 -7.48
N THR A 40 -12.17 -0.94 -6.52
CA THR A 40 -11.44 -1.86 -5.67
C THR A 40 -10.93 -2.91 -6.62
N THR A 41 -9.77 -2.63 -7.22
CA THR A 41 -9.12 -3.55 -8.13
C THR A 41 -8.41 -4.51 -7.20
N GLU A 42 -9.13 -5.53 -6.74
CA GLU A 42 -8.56 -6.58 -5.89
C GLU A 42 -7.31 -7.12 -6.58
N ILE A 43 -6.15 -6.93 -5.95
CA ILE A 43 -4.88 -7.46 -6.47
C ILE A 43 -4.82 -8.93 -6.06
N SER A 44 -4.78 -9.81 -7.06
CA SER A 44 -4.69 -11.25 -6.82
C SER A 44 -3.26 -11.71 -6.51
N GLU A 45 -3.11 -12.91 -5.96
CA GLU A 45 -1.79 -13.57 -5.81
C GLU A 45 -1.05 -13.70 -7.14
N ALA A 46 -1.80 -14.01 -8.22
CA ALA A 46 -1.26 -14.06 -9.57
C ALA A 46 -0.70 -12.70 -10.02
N ASP A 47 -1.34 -11.60 -9.59
CA ASP A 47 -0.85 -10.27 -9.87
C ASP A 47 0.49 -9.99 -9.17
N LEU A 48 0.60 -10.38 -7.90
CA LEU A 48 1.80 -10.22 -7.07
C LEU A 48 2.93 -11.19 -7.44
N GLY A 49 2.62 -12.30 -8.12
CA GLY A 49 3.61 -13.33 -8.49
C GLY A 49 4.10 -14.16 -7.29
N VAL A 50 3.44 -14.05 -6.14
CA VAL A 50 3.70 -14.82 -4.93
C VAL A 50 2.37 -15.01 -4.19
N ALA A 51 2.22 -16.17 -3.55
CA ALA A 51 1.03 -16.46 -2.74
C ALA A 51 1.00 -15.57 -1.49
N LEU A 52 -0.22 -15.26 -1.01
CA LEU A 52 -0.42 -14.55 0.24
C LEU A 52 -0.16 -15.51 1.41
N TYR A 53 0.32 -14.96 2.53
CA TYR A 53 0.55 -15.76 3.72
C TYR A 53 -0.78 -16.31 4.26
N PRO A 54 -0.93 -17.63 4.48
CA PRO A 54 -2.23 -18.26 4.73
C PRO A 54 -2.90 -17.82 6.03
N ASN A 55 -2.11 -17.47 7.05
CA ASN A 55 -2.62 -16.96 8.34
C ASN A 55 -2.64 -15.42 8.36
N GLY A 56 -2.42 -14.76 7.22
CA GLY A 56 -2.45 -13.31 7.08
C GLY A 56 -3.84 -12.78 6.76
N HIS A 57 -4.17 -11.63 7.32
CA HIS A 57 -5.39 -10.87 6.99
C HIS A 57 -5.00 -9.56 6.31
N THR A 58 -5.70 -9.18 5.26
CA THR A 58 -5.46 -7.90 4.55
C THR A 58 -5.63 -6.73 5.52
N ALA A 59 -4.53 -5.98 5.72
CA ALA A 59 -4.48 -4.85 6.65
C ALA A 59 -4.70 -3.50 5.94
N PHE A 60 -4.28 -3.39 4.67
CA PHE A 60 -4.51 -2.22 3.82
C PHE A 60 -4.92 -2.68 2.42
N ASP A 61 -5.79 -1.90 1.78
CA ASP A 61 -6.22 -2.16 0.41
C ASP A 61 -5.04 -2.21 -0.54
N ALA A 62 -5.14 -3.12 -1.50
CA ALA A 62 -4.09 -3.35 -2.46
C ALA A 62 -4.02 -2.21 -3.49
N GLY A 63 -2.82 -1.69 -3.72
CA GLY A 63 -2.59 -0.51 -4.55
C GLY A 63 -1.95 -0.87 -5.88
N ARG A 64 -2.48 -0.33 -6.99
CA ARG A 64 -1.86 -0.39 -8.32
C ARG A 64 -1.51 1.03 -8.76
N GLU A 65 -0.23 1.26 -9.05
CA GLU A 65 0.27 2.50 -9.61
C GLU A 65 0.98 2.21 -10.94
N ASN A 66 0.57 2.89 -12.01
CA ASN A 66 1.25 2.81 -13.30
C ASN A 66 2.13 4.06 -13.46
N THR A 67 3.42 3.87 -13.71
CA THR A 67 4.32 4.98 -14.00
C THR A 67 4.17 5.45 -15.45
N ARG A 68 4.59 6.69 -15.73
CA ARG A 68 4.63 7.24 -17.10
C ARG A 68 5.49 6.39 -18.07
N THR A 69 6.41 5.59 -17.53
CA THR A 69 7.28 4.68 -18.29
C THR A 69 6.63 3.34 -18.60
N GLY A 70 5.38 3.11 -18.20
CA GLY A 70 4.66 1.86 -18.41
C GLY A 70 4.93 0.78 -17.35
N SER A 71 5.73 1.08 -16.32
CA SER A 71 5.99 0.15 -15.23
C SER A 71 4.80 0.11 -14.29
N ALA A 72 4.36 -1.09 -13.90
CA ALA A 72 3.29 -1.27 -12.92
C ALA A 72 3.90 -1.59 -11.55
N PHE A 73 3.50 -0.83 -10.54
CA PHE A 73 3.76 -1.11 -9.14
C PHE A 73 2.49 -1.65 -8.48
N LEU A 74 2.60 -2.81 -7.85
CA LEU A 74 1.53 -3.48 -7.13
C LEU A 74 1.97 -3.67 -5.70
N SER A 75 1.12 -3.35 -4.73
CA SER A 75 1.41 -3.66 -3.34
C SER A 75 0.18 -4.11 -2.57
N THR A 76 0.40 -4.97 -1.58
CA THR A 76 -0.60 -5.33 -0.57
C THR A 76 0.07 -5.43 0.79
N THR A 77 -0.72 -5.30 1.85
CA THR A 77 -0.25 -5.46 3.22
C THR A 77 -1.13 -6.47 3.95
N GLN A 78 -0.49 -7.42 4.64
CA GLN A 78 -1.15 -8.40 5.49
C GLN A 78 -0.63 -8.29 6.93
N ASP A 79 -1.50 -8.45 7.91
CA ASP A 79 -1.13 -8.65 9.32
C ASP A 79 -1.40 -10.10 9.71
N SER A 80 -0.52 -10.70 10.51
CA SER A 80 -0.69 -12.04 11.10
C SER A 80 -0.29 -12.04 12.57
N ASN A 81 -0.70 -13.07 13.32
CA ASN A 81 -0.28 -13.26 14.71
C ASN A 81 0.96 -14.16 14.85
N ASP A 82 1.44 -14.73 13.74
CA ASP A 82 2.62 -15.58 13.71
C ASP A 82 3.90 -14.73 13.85
N SER A 83 5.04 -15.35 14.18
CA SER A 83 6.28 -14.62 14.35
C SER A 83 6.88 -14.18 13.01
N VAL A 84 7.75 -13.16 13.05
CA VAL A 84 8.45 -12.69 11.84
C VAL A 84 9.27 -13.80 11.21
N GLU A 85 9.90 -14.66 12.01
CA GLU A 85 10.72 -15.78 11.57
C GLU A 85 9.89 -16.85 10.85
N GLU A 86 8.68 -17.14 11.33
CA GLU A 86 7.77 -18.10 10.70
C GLU A 86 7.29 -17.60 9.33
N VAL A 87 6.83 -16.35 9.29
CA VAL A 87 6.39 -15.70 8.05
C VAL A 87 7.56 -15.59 7.05
N TYR A 88 8.75 -15.22 7.53
CA TYR A 88 9.97 -15.16 6.73
C TYR A 88 10.35 -16.52 6.14
N ALA A 89 10.35 -17.58 6.95
CA ALA A 89 10.69 -18.93 6.49
C ALA A 89 9.72 -19.39 5.39
N TRP A 90 8.42 -19.12 5.56
CA TRP A 90 7.40 -19.45 4.57
C TRP A 90 7.62 -18.72 3.25
N TYR A 91 7.82 -17.39 3.27
CA TYR A 91 8.04 -16.62 2.04
C TYR A 91 9.35 -16.99 1.35
N ARG A 92 10.40 -17.28 2.12
CA ARG A 92 11.67 -17.74 1.59
C ARG A 92 11.52 -19.05 0.83
N GLU A 93 10.71 -19.98 1.33
CA GLU A 93 10.36 -21.22 0.63
C GLU A 93 9.57 -20.92 -0.66
N LYS A 94 8.53 -20.08 -0.59
CA LYS A 94 7.66 -19.79 -1.75
C LYS A 94 8.36 -19.04 -2.87
N LEU A 95 9.24 -18.10 -2.55
CA LEU A 95 10.02 -17.40 -3.55
C LEU A 95 11.08 -18.30 -4.20
N GLY A 96 11.61 -19.27 -3.46
CA GLY A 96 12.71 -20.13 -3.94
C GLY A 96 14.01 -19.35 -4.17
N ARG A 97 15.07 -20.04 -4.61
CA ARG A 97 16.39 -19.46 -4.88
C ARG A 97 16.65 -19.30 -6.39
N PRO A 98 17.53 -18.37 -6.83
CA PRO A 98 18.26 -17.40 -6.01
C PRO A 98 17.41 -16.21 -5.57
N LEU A 99 17.78 -15.62 -4.44
CA LEU A 99 17.21 -14.36 -3.93
C LEU A 99 18.28 -13.28 -4.01
N GLN A 100 17.88 -12.10 -4.50
CA GLN A 100 18.74 -10.91 -4.54
C GLN A 100 18.96 -10.34 -3.13
N THR A 101 17.96 -10.48 -2.25
CA THR A 101 18.05 -10.13 -0.83
C THR A 101 17.38 -11.23 -0.02
N ASP A 102 18.06 -11.69 1.01
CA ASP A 102 17.62 -12.73 1.94
C ASP A 102 18.16 -12.39 3.33
N VAL A 103 17.47 -11.47 4.01
CA VAL A 103 17.92 -10.88 5.28
C VAL A 103 16.83 -11.05 6.34
N LEU A 104 17.23 -11.56 7.51
CA LEU A 104 16.47 -11.57 8.74
C LEU A 104 17.35 -10.92 9.82
N ILE A 105 16.83 -9.87 10.44
CA ILE A 105 17.46 -9.12 11.52
C ILE A 105 16.63 -9.38 12.77
N THR A 106 17.27 -9.89 13.81
CA THR A 106 16.69 -10.05 15.14
C THR A 106 17.53 -9.26 16.13
N ASP A 107 17.02 -8.15 16.62
CA ASP A 107 17.72 -7.31 17.59
C ASP A 107 16.82 -6.91 18.79
N GLY A 108 17.34 -6.06 19.68
CA GLY A 108 16.60 -5.61 20.87
C GLY A 108 15.39 -4.70 20.57
N ARG A 109 15.13 -4.35 19.32
CA ARG A 109 13.99 -3.53 18.86
C ARG A 109 12.90 -4.38 18.21
N GLY A 110 13.23 -5.61 17.79
CA GLY A 110 12.29 -6.55 17.20
C GLY A 110 12.95 -7.41 16.11
N ALA A 111 12.14 -8.27 15.52
CA ALA A 111 12.51 -9.01 14.32
C ALA A 111 11.99 -8.27 13.07
N GLU A 112 12.84 -8.18 12.05
CA GLU A 112 12.53 -7.61 10.74
C GLU A 112 13.19 -8.47 9.65
N ALA A 113 12.54 -8.65 8.51
CA ALA A 113 13.07 -9.40 7.41
C ALA A 113 12.73 -8.77 6.05
N THR A 114 13.64 -8.94 5.10
CA THR A 114 13.43 -8.52 3.72
C THR A 114 13.87 -9.64 2.77
N LEU A 115 12.97 -10.00 1.86
CA LEU A 115 13.21 -10.94 0.77
C LEU A 115 12.99 -10.23 -0.56
N VAL A 116 13.95 -10.33 -1.48
CA VAL A 116 13.80 -9.78 -2.83
C VAL A 116 14.12 -10.85 -3.86
N LYS A 117 13.16 -11.12 -4.75
CA LYS A 117 13.34 -11.93 -5.94
C LYS A 117 13.31 -11.02 -7.17
N GLN A 118 14.37 -11.07 -7.97
CA GLN A 118 14.52 -10.28 -9.17
C GLN A 118 14.61 -11.18 -10.39
N ASP A 119 13.86 -10.84 -11.44
CA ASP A 119 13.89 -11.51 -12.75
C ASP A 119 13.96 -10.45 -13.84
N GLY A 120 15.18 -10.13 -14.28
CA GLY A 120 15.44 -9.01 -15.18
C GLY A 120 14.99 -7.68 -14.58
N ALA A 121 13.98 -7.06 -15.21
CA ALA A 121 13.38 -5.79 -14.78
C ALA A 121 12.14 -5.98 -13.87
N ASP A 122 11.68 -7.22 -13.69
CA ASP A 122 10.65 -7.56 -12.72
C ASP A 122 11.28 -7.79 -11.33
N SER A 123 10.58 -7.37 -10.28
CA SER A 123 10.99 -7.66 -8.92
C SER A 123 9.80 -7.88 -8.00
N ILE A 124 9.92 -8.85 -7.09
CA ILE A 124 9.03 -9.06 -5.96
C ILE A 124 9.84 -8.79 -4.69
N GLU A 125 9.34 -7.90 -3.86
CA GLU A 125 9.91 -7.54 -2.56
C GLU A 125 8.90 -7.86 -1.47
N ILE A 126 9.37 -8.49 -0.40
CA ILE A 126 8.58 -8.84 0.77
C ILE A 126 9.29 -8.29 2.00
N SER A 127 8.67 -7.32 2.65
CA SER A 127 9.15 -6.73 3.90
C SER A 127 8.28 -7.23 5.04
N ILE A 128 8.89 -7.78 6.09
CA ILE A 128 8.21 -8.42 7.22
C ILE A 128 8.74 -7.77 8.49
N PHE A 129 7.87 -7.27 9.36
CA PHE A 129 8.30 -6.60 10.59
C PHE A 129 7.25 -6.69 11.69
N GLY A 130 7.71 -6.72 12.94
CA GLY A 130 6.83 -6.71 14.11
C GLY A 130 6.17 -5.34 14.32
N VAL A 131 4.84 -5.31 14.49
CA VAL A 131 4.06 -4.10 14.78
C VAL A 131 3.01 -4.39 15.84
N SER A 132 3.11 -3.75 17.00
CA SER A 132 2.08 -3.78 18.05
C SER A 132 1.56 -5.18 18.40
N GLY A 133 2.46 -6.14 18.56
CA GLY A 133 2.11 -7.53 18.92
C GLY A 133 1.62 -8.40 17.75
N LYS A 134 1.76 -7.91 16.51
CA LYS A 134 1.47 -8.65 15.27
C LYS A 134 2.69 -8.63 14.36
N THR A 135 2.68 -9.47 13.34
CA THR A 135 3.64 -9.42 12.22
C THR A 135 2.97 -8.81 11.01
N ARG A 136 3.52 -7.71 10.51
CA ARG A 136 3.08 -7.06 9.28
C ARG A 136 3.97 -7.51 8.13
N THR A 137 3.33 -7.88 7.02
CA THR A 137 3.96 -8.22 5.75
C THR A 137 3.52 -7.22 4.70
N VAL A 138 4.47 -6.57 4.04
CA VAL A 138 4.24 -5.77 2.84
C VAL A 138 4.80 -6.53 1.66
N ILE A 139 3.94 -6.82 0.69
CA ILE A 139 4.32 -7.48 -0.56
C ILE A 139 4.25 -6.42 -1.65
N ALA A 140 5.35 -6.22 -2.36
CA ALA A 140 5.43 -5.28 -3.46
C ALA A 140 5.96 -5.99 -4.71
N ARG A 141 5.31 -5.77 -5.85
CA ARG A 141 5.80 -6.19 -7.16
C ARG A 141 5.99 -4.99 -8.05
N ARG A 142 7.15 -4.90 -8.68
CA ARG A 142 7.41 -4.02 -9.81
C ARG A 142 7.47 -4.87 -11.07
N ARG A 143 6.65 -4.54 -12.07
CA ARG A 143 6.73 -5.14 -13.41
C ARG A 143 7.48 -4.21 -14.35
N ALA A 144 8.30 -4.80 -15.19
CA ALA A 144 8.86 -4.15 -16.35
C ALA A 144 7.73 -3.54 -17.21
N PRO A 145 7.99 -2.43 -17.91
CA PRO A 145 7.06 -1.99 -18.93
C PRO A 145 6.92 -3.09 -19.98
N ASP A 146 5.68 -3.39 -20.39
CA ASP A 146 5.44 -4.27 -21.52
C ASP A 146 6.24 -3.71 -22.71
N ALA A 147 7.13 -4.54 -23.29
CA ALA A 147 7.80 -4.16 -24.52
C ALA A 147 6.71 -3.79 -25.53
N GLU A 148 6.78 -2.59 -26.10
CA GLU A 148 5.81 -2.13 -27.12
C GLU A 148 5.58 -3.28 -28.10
N GLN A 149 4.39 -3.88 -28.09
CA GLN A 149 4.01 -4.77 -29.18
C GLN A 149 4.20 -3.95 -30.45
N PRO A 150 4.98 -4.42 -31.43
CA PRO A 150 5.08 -3.72 -32.70
C PRO A 150 3.66 -3.53 -33.19
N LYS A 151 3.23 -2.27 -33.33
CA LYS A 151 1.95 -1.93 -33.94
C LYS A 151 1.88 -2.74 -35.22
N SER A 152 0.98 -3.72 -35.25
CA SER A 152 0.70 -4.48 -36.46
C SER A 152 0.53 -3.46 -37.58
N THR A 153 1.41 -3.55 -38.56
CA THR A 153 1.36 -2.72 -39.76
C THR A 153 -0.08 -2.70 -40.25
N PRO A 154 -0.71 -1.53 -40.49
CA PRO A 154 -2.03 -1.50 -41.10
C PRO A 154 -1.97 -2.33 -42.38
N GLU A 155 -2.83 -3.34 -42.49
CA GLU A 155 -3.00 -4.07 -43.74
C GLU A 155 -3.26 -3.04 -44.83
N GLU A 156 -2.31 -2.91 -45.75
CA GLU A 156 -2.41 -2.05 -46.92
C GLU A 156 -3.63 -2.54 -47.72
N PRO A 157 -4.66 -1.70 -47.95
CA PRO A 157 -5.79 -2.11 -48.75
C PRO A 157 -5.29 -2.35 -50.18
N THR A 158 -5.20 -3.64 -50.55
CA THR A 158 -4.92 -4.06 -51.92
C THR A 158 -6.11 -3.64 -52.77
N ASN A 159 -6.01 -2.48 -53.42
CA ASN A 159 -6.92 -2.12 -54.50
C ASN A 159 -6.52 -2.94 -55.73
N GLU A 160 -7.22 -4.05 -55.96
CA GLU A 160 -7.23 -4.70 -57.27
C GLU A 160 -7.85 -3.75 -58.31
N PRO A 161 -7.16 -3.46 -59.43
CA PRO A 161 -7.78 -2.76 -60.54
C PRO A 161 -8.70 -3.71 -61.34
N ASN A 162 -9.93 -3.26 -61.58
CA ASN A 162 -10.88 -3.84 -62.54
C ASN A 162 -10.39 -3.71 -63.99
#